data_AF-A0A7W1RNU6-F1
#
_entry.id   AF-A0A7W1RNU6-F1
#
_cell.length_a   1.000
_cell.length_b   1.000
_cell.length_c   1.000
_cell.angle_alpha   90.00
_cell.angle_beta   90.00
_cell.angle_gamma   90.00
#
_symmetry.space_group_name_H-M   'P 1'
#
loop_
_entity.id
_entity.type
_entity.pdbx_description
1 polymer ?
#
loop_
_entity_poly.entity_id
_entity_poly.type
_entity_poly.pdbx_seq_one_letter_code
_entity_poly.pdbx_strand_id
1 'polypeptide(L)'
;MNVKVSRNFMTRDSNSKLIFDTGVVIESTGNSASLPDPKPTLIVLTAARGAFITATQDAAHHDREMMAICRAKRAELVSLFRQLASWVDATADGDLTVLLSSGFPAQKTQRQPVGPLPAPNTHRYCETVL
;
A
#
# COMPACT_ATOMS: atom_id res chain seq x y z
N MET A 1 -16.01 4.73 -15.60
CA MET A 1 -15.13 3.65 -15.08
C MET A 1 -14.97 3.93 -13.59
N ASN A 2 -15.27 2.98 -12.69
CA ASN A 2 -15.13 3.24 -11.24
C ASN A 2 -13.64 3.16 -10.87
N VAL A 3 -13.00 4.31 -10.71
CA VAL A 3 -11.59 4.44 -10.34
C VAL A 3 -11.52 4.59 -8.83
N LYS A 4 -10.71 3.75 -8.18
CA LYS A 4 -10.52 3.74 -6.72
C LYS A 4 -9.03 3.70 -6.40
N VAL A 5 -8.65 4.21 -5.24
CA VAL A 5 -7.29 4.12 -4.71
C VAL A 5 -6.95 2.67 -4.38
N SER A 6 -5.79 2.20 -4.85
CA SER A 6 -5.25 0.90 -4.45
C SER A 6 -4.70 0.98 -3.02
N ARG A 7 -5.19 0.10 -2.15
CA ARG A 7 -4.76 0.00 -0.73
C ARG A 7 -3.89 -1.22 -0.45
N ASN A 8 -3.58 -2.03 -1.47
CA ASN A 8 -2.87 -3.31 -1.32
C ASN A 8 -1.40 -3.13 -0.93
N PHE A 9 -0.78 -2.04 -1.37
CA PHE A 9 0.63 -1.71 -1.13
C PHE A 9 0.88 -1.58 0.39
N MET A 10 -0.06 -0.97 1.11
CA MET A 10 -0.01 -0.79 2.58
C MET A 10 0.13 -2.10 3.39
N THR A 11 -0.38 -3.22 2.88
CA THR A 11 -0.30 -4.51 3.59
C THR A 11 0.78 -5.42 3.04
N ARG A 12 1.02 -5.39 1.72
CA ARG A 12 1.90 -6.32 1.02
C ARG A 12 3.35 -5.85 0.89
N ASP A 13 3.61 -4.56 0.98
CA ASP A 13 4.97 -4.05 0.79
C ASP A 13 5.86 -4.33 2.00
N SER A 14 7.15 -4.54 1.69
CA SER A 14 8.22 -4.58 2.68
C SER A 14 8.34 -3.21 3.36
N ASN A 15 8.92 -3.16 4.56
CA ASN A 15 9.05 -1.91 5.32
C ASN A 15 9.75 -0.80 4.52
N SER A 16 10.85 -1.12 3.84
CA SER A 16 11.59 -0.15 3.01
C SER A 16 10.74 0.38 1.86
N LYS A 17 9.99 -0.50 1.19
CA LYS A 17 9.09 -0.09 0.10
C LYS A 17 7.93 0.76 0.61
N LEU A 18 7.35 0.38 1.75
CA LEU A 18 6.29 1.15 2.41
C LEU A 18 6.78 2.56 2.81
N ILE A 19 8.00 2.70 3.30
CA ILE A 19 8.60 4.02 3.64
C ILE A 19 8.76 4.91 2.40
N PHE A 20 9.16 4.32 1.28
CA PHE A 20 9.29 5.02 0.01
C PHE A 20 7.91 5.45 -0.53
N ASP A 21 6.98 4.50 -0.67
CA ASP A 21 5.65 4.75 -1.23
C ASP A 21 4.85 5.76 -0.38
N THR A 22 4.94 5.68 0.94
CA THR A 22 4.32 6.68 1.84
C THR A 22 4.96 8.06 1.73
N GLY A 23 6.25 8.15 1.42
CA GLY A 23 6.94 9.43 1.16
C GLY A 23 6.42 10.08 -0.12
N VAL A 24 6.33 9.32 -1.20
CA VAL A 24 5.79 9.77 -2.49
C VAL A 24 4.36 10.31 -2.33
N VAL A 25 3.49 9.57 -1.65
CA VAL A 25 2.10 9.99 -1.43
C VAL A 25 2.02 11.31 -0.63
N ILE A 26 2.83 11.49 0.41
CA ILE A 26 2.85 12.74 1.19
C ILE A 26 3.28 13.92 0.32
N GLU A 27 4.35 13.75 -0.46
CA GLU A 27 4.86 14.80 -1.36
C GLU A 27 3.85 15.14 -2.47
N SER A 28 3.28 14.13 -3.12
CA SER A 28 2.29 14.33 -4.19
C SER A 28 1.00 14.96 -3.67
N THR A 29 0.50 14.55 -2.49
CA THR A 29 -0.70 15.15 -1.88
C THR A 29 -0.46 16.60 -1.49
N GLY A 30 0.72 16.94 -0.95
CA GLY A 30 1.07 18.32 -0.58
C GLY A 30 1.25 19.27 -1.77
N ASN A 31 1.67 18.75 -2.93
CA ASN A 31 1.86 19.53 -4.15
C ASN A 31 0.61 19.63 -5.04
N SER A 32 -0.47 18.92 -4.68
CA SER A 32 -1.68 18.84 -5.49
C SER A 32 -2.65 19.98 -5.21
N ALA A 33 -2.87 20.86 -6.20
CA ALA A 33 -3.86 21.93 -6.09
C ALA A 33 -5.31 21.41 -5.93
N SER A 34 -5.59 20.21 -6.43
CA SER A 34 -6.91 19.56 -6.37
C SER A 34 -7.26 18.97 -5.00
N LEU A 35 -6.31 18.95 -4.06
CA LEU A 35 -6.46 18.35 -2.73
C LEU A 35 -6.13 19.37 -1.63
N PRO A 36 -6.88 20.48 -1.52
CA PRO A 36 -6.70 21.42 -0.43
C PRO A 36 -7.08 20.75 0.90
N ASP A 37 -6.27 20.96 1.93
CA ASP A 37 -6.47 20.46 3.29
C ASP A 37 -6.66 18.94 3.41
N PRO A 38 -5.62 18.15 3.14
CA PRO A 38 -5.67 16.70 3.29
C PRO A 38 -6.03 16.30 4.72
N LYS A 39 -6.99 15.38 4.83
CA LYS A 39 -7.38 14.77 6.11
C LYS A 39 -6.99 13.29 6.10
N PRO A 40 -6.14 12.82 7.03
CA PRO A 40 -5.45 13.55 8.11
C PRO A 40 -4.34 14.50 7.63
N THR A 41 -4.00 15.49 8.45
CA THR A 41 -3.03 16.55 8.13
C THR A 41 -1.66 15.97 7.78
N LEU A 42 -0.95 16.58 6.82
CA LEU A 42 0.38 16.15 6.38
C LEU A 42 1.38 16.04 7.54
N ILE A 43 1.27 16.92 8.54
CA ILE A 43 2.10 16.91 9.75
C ILE A 43 1.95 15.59 10.55
N VAL A 44 0.73 15.07 10.66
CA VAL A 44 0.46 13.82 11.38
C VAL A 44 1.03 12.63 10.60
N LEU A 45 0.90 12.66 9.28
CA LEU A 45 1.43 11.61 8.39
C LEU A 45 2.96 11.58 8.37
N THR A 46 3.61 12.75 8.31
CA THR A 46 5.08 12.83 8.35
C THR A 46 5.62 12.41 9.72
N ALA A 47 4.96 12.78 10.82
CA ALA A 47 5.32 12.34 12.15
C ALA A 47 5.21 10.81 12.31
N ALA A 48 4.08 10.22 11.87
CA ALA A 48 3.89 8.77 11.92
C ALA A 48 4.91 8.02 11.04
N ARG A 49 5.23 8.55 9.85
CA ARG A 49 6.27 8.00 8.97
C ARG A 49 7.65 8.07 9.63
N GLY A 50 8.00 9.19 10.25
CA GLY A 50 9.25 9.35 11.01
C GLY A 50 9.37 8.31 12.13
N ALA A 51 8.32 8.16 12.94
CA ALA A 51 8.28 7.15 14.01
C ALA A 51 8.44 5.71 13.48
N PHE A 52 7.84 5.40 12.32
CA PHE A 52 8.02 4.09 11.69
C PHE A 52 9.45 3.87 11.19
N ILE A 53 10.09 4.90 10.58
CA ILE A 53 11.49 4.81 10.14
C ILE A 53 12.41 4.53 11.33
N THR A 54 12.27 5.28 12.44
CA THR A 54 13.04 5.04 13.66
C THR A 54 12.83 3.63 14.19
N ALA A 55 11.57 3.17 14.30
CA ALA A 55 11.28 1.81 14.76
C ALA A 55 11.83 0.72 13.82
N THR A 56 11.98 0.98 12.53
CA THR A 56 12.65 0.03 11.60
C THR A 56 14.16 -0.02 11.79
N GLN A 57 14.78 1.09 12.20
CA GLN A 57 16.21 1.15 12.53
C GLN A 57 16.49 0.45 13.86
N ASP A 58 15.66 0.69 14.89
CA ASP A 58 15.80 0.05 16.20
C ASP A 58 15.61 -1.48 16.12
N ALA A 59 14.71 -1.93 15.23
CA ALA A 59 14.48 -3.35 14.99
C ALA A 59 15.59 -4.04 14.17
N ALA A 60 16.63 -3.34 13.73
CA ALA A 60 17.73 -3.91 12.95
C ALA A 60 18.51 -5.00 13.71
N HIS A 61 18.53 -4.92 15.05
CA HIS A 61 19.17 -5.92 15.90
C HIS A 61 18.32 -7.19 16.12
N HIS A 62 17.15 -7.30 15.48
CA HIS A 62 16.24 -8.45 15.58
C HIS A 62 15.74 -8.76 17.00
N ASP A 63 15.76 -7.78 17.89
CA ASP A 63 15.14 -7.91 19.20
C ASP A 63 13.63 -8.08 19.05
N ARG A 64 13.08 -9.10 19.73
CA ARG A 64 11.64 -9.45 19.62
C ARG A 64 10.75 -8.29 20.04
N GLU A 65 11.17 -7.54 21.06
CA GLU A 65 10.45 -6.35 21.55
C GLU A 65 10.47 -5.23 20.50
N MET A 66 11.63 -4.92 19.92
CA MET A 66 11.77 -3.88 18.89
C MET A 66 11.01 -4.26 17.60
N MET A 67 11.01 -5.53 17.22
CA MET A 67 10.17 -6.01 16.12
C MET A 67 8.67 -5.87 16.40
N ALA A 68 8.23 -6.08 17.65
CA ALA A 68 6.84 -5.87 18.04
C ALA A 68 6.45 -4.38 17.97
N ILE A 69 7.33 -3.49 18.45
CA ILE A 69 7.15 -2.03 18.35
C ILE A 69 7.08 -1.59 16.88
N CYS A 70 7.98 -2.08 16.03
CA CYS A 70 7.98 -1.80 14.59
C CYS A 70 6.66 -2.21 13.92
N ARG A 71 6.11 -3.38 14.26
CA ARG A 71 4.80 -3.83 13.75
C ARG A 71 3.65 -2.95 14.25
N ALA A 72 3.68 -2.51 15.50
CA ALA A 72 2.69 -1.58 16.05
C ALA A 72 2.73 -0.24 15.30
N LYS A 73 3.94 0.32 15.09
CA LYS A 73 4.13 1.56 14.32
C LYS A 73 3.73 1.43 12.86
N ARG A 74 3.96 0.28 12.24
CA ARG A 74 3.42 -0.03 10.90
C ARG A 74 1.89 0.02 10.89
N ALA A 75 1.24 -0.57 11.89
CA ALA A 75 -0.22 -0.58 11.97
C ALA A 75 -0.80 0.83 12.17
N GLU A 76 -0.18 1.66 13.01
CA GLU A 76 -0.53 3.06 13.21
C GLU A 76 -0.42 3.85 11.89
N LEU A 77 0.72 3.74 11.20
CA LEU A 77 0.96 4.40 9.91
C LEU A 77 -0.08 3.98 8.87
N VAL A 78 -0.31 2.67 8.73
CA VAL A 78 -1.29 2.13 7.77
C VAL A 78 -2.71 2.60 8.10
N SER A 79 -3.07 2.73 9.37
CA SER A 79 -4.38 3.26 9.78
C SER A 79 -4.59 4.70 9.29
N LEU A 80 -3.59 5.57 9.49
CA LEU A 80 -3.64 6.96 9.04
C LEU A 80 -3.69 7.06 7.51
N PHE A 81 -2.88 6.26 6.81
CA PHE A 81 -2.88 6.24 5.35
C PHE A 81 -4.18 5.67 4.75
N ARG A 82 -4.88 4.77 5.46
CA ARG A 82 -6.23 4.32 5.05
C ARG A 82 -7.27 5.42 5.17
N GLN A 83 -7.17 6.26 6.21
CA GLN A 83 -8.04 7.43 6.35
C GLN A 83 -7.77 8.42 5.23
N LEU A 84 -6.49 8.69 4.92
CA LEU A 84 -6.11 9.54 3.79
C LEU A 84 -6.65 8.98 2.46
N ALA A 85 -6.45 7.68 2.20
CA ALA A 85 -6.94 7.06 0.98
C ALA A 85 -8.47 7.15 0.86
N SER A 86 -9.21 7.01 1.96
CA SER A 86 -10.66 7.18 1.96
C SER A 86 -11.09 8.63 1.69
N TRP A 87 -10.31 9.60 2.17
CA TRP A 87 -10.54 11.01 1.88
C TRP A 87 -10.25 11.33 0.40
N VAL A 88 -9.12 10.86 -0.14
CA VAL A 88 -8.79 11.01 -1.56
C VAL A 88 -9.84 10.35 -2.45
N ASP A 89 -10.29 9.13 -2.11
CA ASP A 89 -11.37 8.46 -2.84
C ASP A 89 -12.66 9.30 -2.87
N ALA A 90 -13.01 9.93 -1.75
CA ALA A 90 -14.20 10.78 -1.64
C ALA A 90 -14.05 12.12 -2.39
N THR A 91 -12.85 12.72 -2.36
CA THR A 91 -12.57 13.99 -3.04
C THR A 91 -12.42 13.80 -4.56
N ALA A 92 -11.87 12.67 -5.01
CA ALA A 92 -11.70 12.38 -6.42
C ALA A 92 -13.03 12.06 -7.13
N ASP A 93 -14.02 11.49 -6.43
CA ASP A 93 -15.35 11.12 -6.97
C ASP A 93 -15.32 10.39 -8.33
N GLY A 94 -14.29 9.56 -8.54
CA GLY A 94 -14.08 8.82 -9.80
C GLY A 94 -13.27 9.55 -10.88
N ASP A 95 -12.80 10.77 -10.62
CA ASP A 95 -11.83 11.47 -11.47
C ASP A 95 -10.42 10.87 -11.30
N LEU A 96 -9.96 10.21 -12.37
CA LEU A 96 -8.64 9.59 -12.43
C LEU A 96 -7.51 10.62 -12.30
N THR A 97 -7.71 11.84 -12.79
CA THR A 97 -6.66 12.87 -12.80
C THR A 97 -6.36 13.37 -11.39
N VAL A 98 -7.41 13.64 -10.60
CA VAL A 98 -7.32 13.99 -9.18
C VAL A 98 -6.72 12.85 -8.38
N LEU A 99 -7.13 11.60 -8.66
CA LEU A 99 -6.58 10.44 -7.99
C LEU A 99 -5.09 10.26 -8.28
N LEU A 100 -4.65 10.40 -9.53
CA LEU A 100 -3.23 10.28 -9.87
C LEU A 100 -2.39 11.44 -9.32
N SER A 101 -2.96 12.63 -9.16
CA SER A 101 -2.25 13.77 -8.55
C SER A 101 -1.89 13.49 -7.08
N SER A 102 -2.72 12.74 -6.36
CA SER A 102 -2.45 12.36 -4.96
C SER A 102 -1.23 11.46 -4.76
N GLY A 103 -0.68 10.88 -5.84
CA GLY A 103 0.43 9.91 -5.78
C GLY A 103 -0.01 8.49 -5.38
N PHE A 104 -1.29 8.27 -5.10
CA PHE A 104 -1.81 6.94 -4.85
C PHE A 104 -1.87 6.09 -6.13
N PRO A 105 -1.47 4.81 -6.09
CA PRO A 105 -1.65 3.92 -7.23
C PRO A 105 -3.14 3.66 -7.48
N ALA A 106 -3.59 3.75 -8.73
CA ALA A 106 -4.96 3.42 -9.10
C ALA A 106 -5.22 1.90 -8.98
N GLN A 107 -6.38 1.53 -8.44
CA GLN A 107 -6.82 0.14 -8.43
C GLN A 107 -7.14 -0.32 -9.86
N LYS A 108 -6.58 -1.47 -10.26
CA LYS A 108 -6.93 -2.10 -11.54
C LYS A 108 -8.43 -2.41 -11.59
N THR A 109 -9.16 -1.73 -12.48
CA THR A 109 -10.62 -1.88 -12.64
C THR A 109 -11.00 -3.19 -13.34
N GLN A 110 -10.15 -3.75 -14.21
CA GLN A 110 -10.40 -5.05 -14.84
C GLN A 110 -9.62 -6.17 -14.14
N ARG A 111 -10.34 -7.04 -13.43
CA ARG A 111 -9.88 -8.41 -13.14
C ARG A 111 -10.39 -9.29 -14.27
N GLN A 112 -9.55 -9.58 -15.26
CA GLN A 112 -9.91 -10.62 -16.21
C GLN A 112 -9.89 -11.97 -15.47
N PRO A 113 -10.96 -12.78 -15.52
CA PRO A 113 -10.92 -14.13 -14.98
C PRO A 113 -9.77 -14.87 -15.68
N VAL A 114 -8.87 -15.43 -14.90
CA VAL A 114 -7.99 -16.47 -15.46
C VAL A 114 -8.95 -17.57 -15.90
N GLY A 115 -9.00 -17.85 -17.20
CA GLY A 115 -9.86 -18.89 -17.76
C GLY A 115 -9.62 -20.25 -17.08
N PRO A 116 -10.45 -21.26 -17.38
CA PRO A 116 -10.37 -22.57 -16.71
C PRO A 116 -8.93 -23.04 -16.63
N LEU A 117 -8.43 -23.16 -15.39
CA LEU A 117 -7.07 -23.61 -15.16
C LEU A 117 -6.96 -25.03 -15.75
N PRO A 118 -6.03 -25.31 -16.67
CA PRO A 118 -5.88 -26.66 -17.22
C PRO A 118 -5.61 -27.63 -16.07
N ALA A 119 -6.21 -28.83 -16.16
CA ALA A 119 -6.06 -29.86 -15.13
C ALA A 119 -4.57 -30.18 -14.90
N PRO A 120 -4.14 -30.40 -13.64
CA PRO A 120 -2.75 -30.66 -13.33
C PRO A 120 -2.26 -31.90 -14.07
N ASN A 121 -1.13 -31.77 -14.75
CA ASN A 121 -0.47 -32.83 -15.51
C ASN A 121 0.02 -33.87 -14.50
N THR A 122 -0.76 -34.89 -14.20
CA THR A 122 -0.23 -36.09 -13.54
C THR A 122 0.74 -36.72 -14.52
N HIS A 123 2.04 -36.48 -14.33
CA HIS A 123 3.08 -37.27 -14.96
C HIS A 123 2.85 -38.72 -14.52
N ARG A 124 2.15 -39.50 -15.36
CA ARG A 124 2.17 -40.95 -15.23
C ARG A 124 3.59 -41.36 -15.57
N TYR A 125 4.40 -41.59 -14.55
CA TYR A 125 5.59 -42.41 -14.70
C TYR A 125 5.09 -43.75 -15.25
N CYS A 126 5.28 -43.93 -16.55
CA CYS A 126 4.99 -45.14 -17.28
C CYS A 126 5.98 -46.20 -16.77
N GLU A 127 5.47 -47.24 -16.09
CA GLU A 127 6.16 -48.52 -15.98
C GLU A 127 6.49 -49.00 -17.39
N THR A 128 7.78 -49.03 -17.74
CA THR A 128 8.26 -49.83 -18.87
C THR A 128 8.35 -51.28 -18.38
N VAL A 129 7.30 -52.05 -18.67
CA VAL A 129 7.33 -53.51 -18.61
C VAL A 129 7.61 -54.04 -20.02
N LEU A 130 8.57 -54.96 -20.08
CA LEU A 130 9.16 -55.74 -21.20
C LEU A 130 10.36 -55.11 -21.91
#